data_AF-A0A9D5X4A8-F1
#
_entry.id   AF-A0A9D5X4A8-F1
#
_cell.length_a   1.000
_cell.length_b   1.000
_cell.length_c   1.000
_cell.angle_alpha   90.00
_cell.angle_beta   90.00
_cell.angle_gamma   90.00
#
_symmetry.space_group_name_H-M   'P 1'
#
loop_
_entity.id
_entity.type
_entity.pdbx_description
1 polymer ?
#
loop_
_entity_poly.entity_id
_entity_poly.type
_entity_poly.pdbx_seq_one_letter_code
_entity_poly.pdbx_strand_id
1 'polypeptide(L)' 'MNKTLSELQRISDNLEQTGKDLRDMEKVWAAELKDRLAKGITGDAAVQHYNEWMIKAGMEHLITKDNGKTY' A
#
# COMPACT_ATOMS: atom_id res chain seq x y z
N MET A 1 -12.07 35.13 7.47
CA MET A 1 -10.90 34.25 7.24
C MET A 1 -10.59 34.27 5.74
N ASN A 2 -9.35 34.55 5.34
CA ASN A 2 -8.99 34.72 3.92
C ASN A 2 -9.15 33.37 3.19
N LYS A 3 -9.85 33.35 2.04
CA LYS A 3 -10.13 32.14 1.25
C LYS A 3 -8.86 31.35 0.94
N THR A 4 -7.76 32.05 0.64
CA THR A 4 -6.45 31.44 0.39
C THR A 4 -5.90 30.70 1.60
N LEU A 5 -6.09 31.23 2.81
CA LEU A 5 -5.60 30.59 4.04
C LEU A 5 -6.37 29.30 4.34
N SER A 6 -7.69 29.31 4.15
CA SER A 6 -8.52 28.10 4.33
C SER A 6 -8.17 27.00 3.32
N GLU A 7 -7.85 27.36 2.08
CA GLU A 7 -7.44 26.41 1.05
C GLU A 7 -6.06 25.80 1.36
N LEU A 8 -5.10 26.61 1.83
CA LEU A 8 -3.78 26.11 2.26
C LEU A 8 -3.89 25.17 3.46
N GLN A 9 -4.75 25.48 4.43
CA GLN A 9 -4.97 24.59 5.58
C GLN A 9 -5.54 23.24 5.12
N ARG A 10 -6.55 23.25 4.24
CA ARG A 10 -7.12 22.01 3.69
C ARG A 10 -6.07 21.18 2.95
N ILE A 11 -5.19 21.81 2.19
CA ILE A 11 -4.09 21.12 1.49
C ILE A 11 -3.12 20.50 2.51
N SER A 12 -2.75 21.24 3.55
CA SER A 12 -1.88 20.74 4.62
C SER A 12 -2.48 19.51 5.30
N ASP A 13 -3.76 19.57 5.68
CA ASP A 13 -4.45 18.48 6.36
C ASP A 13 -4.53 17.23 5.48
N ASN A 14 -4.82 17.41 4.18
CA ASN A 14 -4.84 16.32 3.21
C ASN A 14 -3.46 15.67 3.05
N LEU A 15 -2.39 16.47 2.98
CA LEU A 15 -1.02 15.95 2.87
C LEU A 15 -0.62 15.16 4.12
N GLU A 16 -1.01 15.64 5.31
CA GLU A 16 -0.75 14.92 6.55
C GLU A 16 -1.46 13.56 6.57
N GLN A 17 -2.72 13.53 6.14
CA GLN A 17 -3.50 12.29 6.06
C GLN A 17 -2.90 11.32 5.04
N THR A 18 -2.57 11.78 3.83
CA THR A 18 -1.88 10.95 2.83
C THR A 18 -0.57 10.38 3.37
N GLY A 19 0.20 11.18 4.12
CA GLY A 19 1.41 10.71 4.77
C GLY A 19 1.16 9.62 5.81
N LYS A 20 0.07 9.69 6.58
CA LYS A 20 -0.32 8.65 7.55
C LYS A 20 -0.69 7.37 6.82
N ASP A 21 -1.53 7.48 5.79
CA ASP A 21 -1.98 6.33 5.00
C ASP A 21 -0.80 5.59 4.35
N LEU A 22 0.16 6.33 3.78
CA LEU A 22 1.38 5.75 3.19
C LEU A 22 2.24 4.98 4.21
N ARG A 23 2.40 5.53 5.42
CA ARG A 23 3.17 4.87 6.49
C ARG A 23 2.48 3.59 6.98
N ASP A 24 1.15 3.56 6.97
CA ASP A 24 0.40 2.37 7.36
C ASP A 24 0.44 1.29 6.26
N MET A 25 0.39 1.69 4.98
CA MET A 25 0.65 0.79 3.85
C MET A 25 2.07 0.21 3.88
N GLU A 26 3.07 1.04 4.15
CA GLU A 26 4.48 0.62 4.23
C GLU A 26 4.69 -0.47 5.28
N LYS A 27 4.04 -0.39 6.44
CA LYS A 27 4.14 -1.44 7.48
C LYS A 27 3.65 -2.80 6.97
N VAL A 28 2.59 -2.81 6.17
CA VAL A 28 2.04 -4.05 5.60
C VAL A 28 3.01 -4.64 4.59
N TRP A 29 3.55 -3.84 3.67
CA TRP A 29 4.51 -4.32 2.66
C TRP A 29 5.85 -4.75 3.27
N ALA A 30 6.34 -4.03 4.27
CA ALA A 30 7.57 -4.40 4.97
C ALA A 30 7.43 -5.73 5.72
N ALA A 31 6.28 -5.95 6.37
CA ALA A 31 5.97 -7.22 7.01
C ALA A 31 5.81 -8.35 5.98
N GLU A 32 5.21 -8.08 4.80
CA GLU A 32 5.02 -9.05 3.73
C GLU A 32 6.38 -9.53 3.23
N LEU A 33 7.23 -8.58 2.89
CA LEU A 33 8.55 -8.85 2.37
C LEU A 33 9.36 -9.69 3.35
N LYS A 34 9.27 -9.40 4.65
CA LYS A 34 9.93 -10.18 5.70
C LYS A 34 9.42 -11.62 5.76
N ASP A 35 8.11 -11.82 5.71
CA ASP A 35 7.49 -13.16 5.73
C ASP A 35 7.84 -13.96 4.46
N ARG A 36 7.77 -13.30 3.29
CA ARG A 36 8.09 -13.88 2.00
C ARG A 36 9.55 -14.34 1.92
N LEU A 37 10.48 -13.49 2.36
CA LEU A 37 11.91 -13.83 2.41
C LEU A 37 12.20 -14.95 3.42
N ALA A 38 11.56 -14.95 4.59
CA ALA A 38 11.72 -16.01 5.59
C ALA A 38 11.25 -17.38 5.06
N LYS A 39 10.23 -17.38 4.20
CA LYS A 39 9.71 -18.59 3.55
C LYS A 39 10.43 -18.96 2.25
N GLY A 40 11.36 -18.13 1.76
CA GLY A 40 12.07 -18.35 0.51
C GLY A 40 11.17 -18.38 -0.73
N ILE A 41 10.03 -17.67 -0.70
CA ILE A 41 9.05 -17.68 -1.80
C ILE A 41 9.54 -16.75 -2.93
N THR A 42 9.58 -17.28 -4.16
CA THR A 42 10.08 -16.59 -5.36
C THR A 42 9.18 -16.81 -6.58
N GLY A 43 9.33 -16.00 -7.63
CA GLY A 43 8.57 -16.15 -8.89
C GLY A 43 7.07 -15.87 -8.72
N ASP A 44 6.22 -16.55 -9.48
CA ASP A 44 4.77 -16.36 -9.46
C ASP A 44 4.16 -16.53 -8.05
N ALA A 45 4.71 -17.44 -7.23
CA ALA A 45 4.28 -17.65 -5.86
C ALA A 45 4.53 -16.41 -4.96
N ALA A 46 5.55 -15.60 -5.28
CA ALA A 46 5.80 -14.33 -4.58
C ALA A 46 4.71 -13.30 -4.89
N VAL A 47 4.26 -13.25 -6.15
CA VAL A 47 3.21 -12.33 -6.58
C VAL A 47 1.87 -12.70 -5.94
N GLN A 48 1.52 -13.99 -5.93
CA GLN A 48 0.31 -14.46 -5.26
C GLN A 48 0.34 -14.15 -3.75
N HIS A 49 1.47 -14.44 -3.09
CA HIS A 49 1.63 -14.19 -1.67
C HIS A 49 1.45 -12.70 -1.31
N TYR A 50 2.05 -11.81 -2.12
CA TYR A 50 1.90 -10.37 -1.98
C TYR A 50 0.44 -9.93 -2.20
N ASN A 51 -0.23 -10.40 -3.25
CA ASN A 51 -1.63 -10.03 -3.52
C ASN A 51 -2.56 -10.45 -2.39
N GLU A 52 -2.41 -11.67 -1.85
CA GLU A 52 -3.18 -12.14 -0.70
C GLU A 52 -3.00 -11.26 0.54
N TRP A 53 -1.79 -10.77 0.79
CA TRP A 53 -1.51 -9.82 1.87
C TRP A 53 -2.20 -8.48 1.64
N MET A 54 -2.15 -7.97 0.41
CA MET A 54 -2.80 -6.70 0.07
C MET A 54 -4.30 -6.76 0.22
N ILE A 55 -4.93 -7.86 -0.24
CA ILE A 55 -6.37 -8.07 -0.09
C ILE A 55 -6.75 -8.14 1.40
N LYS A 56 -6.01 -8.90 2.21
CA LYS A 56 -6.25 -9.00 3.66
C LYS A 56 -6.12 -7.66 4.39
N ALA A 57 -5.25 -6.79 3.90
CA ALA A 57 -5.06 -5.45 4.45
C ALA A 57 -6.03 -4.39 3.88
N GLY A 58 -6.97 -4.77 3.00
CA GLY A 58 -7.89 -3.83 2.33
C GLY A 58 -7.20 -2.95 1.27
N MET A 59 -6.01 -3.34 0.83
CA MET A 59 -5.13 -2.64 -0.11
C MET A 59 -5.24 -3.22 -1.53
N GLU A 60 -6.44 -3.60 -1.96
CA GLU A 60 -6.67 -4.26 -3.26
C GLU A 60 -6.18 -3.44 -4.46
N HIS A 61 -6.15 -2.12 -4.35
CA HIS A 61 -5.61 -1.22 -5.38
C HIS A 61 -4.10 -1.35 -5.60
N LEU A 62 -3.40 -2.09 -4.74
CA LEU A 62 -1.95 -2.29 -4.75
C LEU A 62 -1.55 -3.69 -5.22
N ILE A 63 -2.51 -4.55 -5.59
CA ILE A 63 -2.22 -5.89 -6.11
C ILE A 63 -1.50 -5.81 -7.46
N THR A 64 -0.58 -6.76 -7.68
CA THR A 64 0.12 -6.88 -8.96
C THR A 64 -0.63 -7.85 -9.87
N LYS A 65 -0.85 -7.45 -11.13
CA LYS A 65 -1.36 -8.34 -12.17
C LYS A 65 -0.17 -8.86 -12.95
N ASP A 66 0.04 -10.17 -12.97
CA ASP A 66 1.15 -10.76 -13.73
C ASP A 66 0.65 -11.19 -15.11
N ASN A 67 1.26 -10.66 -16.18
CA ASN A 67 1.07 -11.10 -17.58
C ASN A 67 -0.39 -11.43 -18.01
N GLY A 68 -1.37 -10.61 -17.61
CA GLY A 68 -2.77 -10.80 -17.96
C GLY A 68 -3.53 -11.85 -17.13
N LYS A 69 -2.90 -12.44 -16.11
CA LYS A 69 -3.59 -13.22 -15.07
C LYS A 69 -3.76 -12.37 -13.81
N THR A 70 -5.01 -12.23 -13.39
CA THR A 70 -5.38 -11.74 -12.06
C THR A 70 -5.22 -12.90 -11.08
N TYR A 71 -4.25 -12.79 -10.16
CA TYR A 71 -4.14 -13.65 -8.98
C TYR A 71 -4.83 -12.96 -7.80
#